data_AF-M1ZSR9-F1
#
_entry.id   AF-M1ZSR9-F1
#
_cell.length_a   1.000
_cell.length_b   1.000
_cell.length_c   1.000
_cell.angle_alpha   90.00
_cell.angle_beta   90.00
_cell.angle_gamma   90.00
#
_symmetry.space_group_name_H-M   'P 1'
#
loop_
_entity.id
_entity.type
_entity.pdbx_description
1 polymer ?
#
loop_
_entity_poly.entity_id
_entity_poly.type
_entity_poly.pdbx_seq_one_letter_code
_entity_poly.pdbx_strand_id
1 'polypeptide(L)'
;GRPTGHPVRIIRNRLSRKFQILEKEGAPLEEFEKLGRGALSKAVIEGDIDNGSVMAGQIAGLINKEQTCSEIINEIFDEAYTLLDYK
;
A
#
# COMPACT_ATOMS: atom_id res chain seq x y z
N GLY A 1 -3.02 -10.41 17.65
CA GLY A 1 -2.15 -10.01 16.51
C GLY A 1 -2.68 -10.62 15.24
N ARG A 2 -2.14 -10.26 14.06
CA ARG A 2 -2.48 -10.93 12.79
C ARG A 2 -1.92 -12.36 12.78
N PRO A 3 -2.58 -13.35 12.15
CA PRO A 3 -2.19 -14.76 12.22
C PRO A 3 -0.75 -15.04 11.78
N THR A 4 -0.24 -14.27 10.81
CA THR A 4 1.09 -14.46 10.26
C THR A 4 2.21 -13.77 11.05
N GLY A 5 1.89 -12.84 11.96
CA GLY A 5 2.88 -11.97 12.61
C GLY A 5 3.44 -10.84 11.73
N HIS A 6 3.04 -10.74 10.46
CA HIS A 6 3.58 -9.79 9.48
C HIS A 6 2.46 -8.88 8.93
N PRO A 7 2.10 -7.78 9.60
CA PRO A 7 1.06 -6.89 9.11
C PRO A 7 1.55 -6.04 7.92
N VAL A 8 0.75 -5.98 6.86
CA VAL A 8 1.00 -5.15 5.67
C VAL A 8 -0.24 -4.33 5.36
N ARG A 9 -0.05 -3.05 5.01
CA ARG A 9 -1.13 -2.17 4.56
C ARG A 9 -1.14 -2.08 3.04
N ILE A 10 -2.29 -2.33 2.45
CA ILE A 10 -2.52 -2.20 1.01
C ILE A 10 -3.83 -1.46 0.73
N ILE A 11 -3.95 -0.89 -0.46
CA ILE A 11 -5.22 -0.42 -0.99
C ILE A 11 -6.18 -1.61 -1.10
N ARG A 12 -7.45 -1.38 -0.75
CA ARG A 12 -8.46 -2.44 -0.73
C ARG A 12 -8.74 -2.95 -2.15
N ASN A 13 -8.31 -4.17 -2.44
CA ASN A 13 -8.54 -4.87 -3.70
C ASN A 13 -8.94 -6.36 -3.47
N ARG A 14 -8.94 -7.18 -4.52
CA ARG A 14 -9.34 -8.61 -4.43
C ARG A 14 -8.34 -9.42 -3.61
N LEU A 15 -7.03 -9.15 -3.73
CA LEU A 15 -5.99 -9.76 -2.89
C LEU A 15 -6.28 -9.52 -1.39
N SER A 16 -6.54 -8.27 -1.00
CA SER A 16 -6.82 -7.90 0.40
C SER A 16 -8.01 -8.68 0.98
N ARG A 17 -9.04 -8.94 0.16
CA ARG A 17 -10.22 -9.71 0.57
C ARG A 17 -9.91 -11.20 0.73
N LYS A 18 -9.10 -11.77 -0.16
CA LYS A 18 -8.66 -13.18 -0.06
C LYS A 18 -7.87 -13.41 1.24
N PHE A 19 -6.97 -12.51 1.60
CA PHE A 19 -6.27 -12.58 2.90
C PHE A 19 -7.22 -12.53 4.09
N GLN A 20 -8.23 -11.67 4.06
CA GLN A 20 -9.25 -11.61 5.11
C GLN A 20 -10.10 -12.89 5.20
N ILE A 21 -10.35 -13.56 4.07
CA ILE A 21 -11.05 -14.85 4.04
C ILE A 21 -10.18 -15.92 4.68
N LEU A 22 -8.91 -16.04 4.29
CA LEU A 22 -7.96 -17.00 4.91
C LEU A 22 -7.82 -16.78 6.42
N GLU A 23 -7.78 -15.52 6.87
CA GLU A 23 -7.75 -15.17 8.29
C GLU A 23 -9.03 -15.61 9.02
N LYS A 24 -10.20 -15.41 8.41
CA LYS A 24 -11.49 -15.85 8.98
C LYS A 24 -11.63 -17.37 9.04
N GLU A 25 -11.08 -18.07 8.05
CA GLU A 25 -11.12 -19.52 7.95
C GLU A 25 -10.07 -20.22 8.82
N GLY A 26 -9.15 -19.47 9.43
CA GLY A 26 -8.06 -20.05 10.22
C GLY A 26 -7.11 -20.90 9.36
N ALA A 27 -6.89 -20.49 8.10
CA ALA A 27 -6.06 -21.22 7.16
C ALA A 27 -4.61 -21.40 7.67
N PRO A 28 -3.89 -22.44 7.25
CA PRO A 28 -2.49 -22.62 7.61
C PRO A 28 -1.61 -21.53 6.98
N LEU A 29 -0.46 -21.25 7.61
CA LEU A 29 0.48 -20.20 7.20
C LEU A 29 0.93 -20.33 5.72
N GLU A 30 1.08 -21.56 5.24
CA GLU A 30 1.49 -21.85 3.87
C GLU A 30 0.55 -21.27 2.80
N GLU A 31 -0.77 -21.22 3.08
CA GLU A 31 -1.74 -20.63 2.15
C GLU A 31 -1.60 -19.10 2.10
N PHE A 32 -1.23 -18.45 3.20
CA PHE A 32 -0.91 -17.02 3.21
C PHE A 32 0.34 -16.72 2.38
N GLU A 33 1.39 -17.54 2.53
CA GLU A 33 2.63 -17.40 1.77
C GLU A 33 2.39 -17.61 0.28
N LYS A 34 1.63 -18.65 -0.08
CA LYS A 34 1.26 -18.94 -1.46
C LYS A 34 0.46 -17.80 -2.10
N LEU A 35 -0.48 -17.20 -1.35
CA LEU A 35 -1.26 -16.06 -1.82
C LEU A 35 -0.42 -14.79 -1.97
N GLY A 36 0.51 -14.53 -1.04
CA GLY A 36 1.33 -13.31 -1.00
C GLY A 36 2.57 -13.35 -1.91
N ARG A 37 3.05 -14.55 -2.27
CA ARG A 37 4.27 -14.72 -3.07
C ARG A 37 4.17 -13.98 -4.41
N GLY A 38 5.09 -13.06 -4.63
CA GLY A 38 5.17 -12.26 -5.86
C GLY A 38 4.06 -11.21 -6.03
N ALA A 39 3.16 -11.04 -5.04
CA ALA A 39 2.04 -10.12 -5.17
C ALA A 39 2.47 -8.66 -5.38
N LEU A 40 3.59 -8.22 -4.76
CA LEU A 40 4.13 -6.88 -5.00
C LEU A 40 4.59 -6.69 -6.46
N SER A 41 5.30 -7.67 -7.01
CA SER A 41 5.76 -7.65 -8.41
C SER A 41 4.58 -7.59 -9.38
N LYS A 42 3.50 -8.35 -9.12
CA LYS A 42 2.27 -8.30 -9.91
C LYS A 42 1.64 -6.91 -9.95
N ALA A 43 1.62 -6.20 -8.81
CA ALA A 43 1.10 -4.85 -8.77
C ALA A 43 2.04 -3.85 -9.48
N VAL A 44 3.34 -3.86 -9.15
CA VAL A 44 4.28 -2.81 -9.54
C VAL A 44 4.81 -2.97 -10.97
N ILE A 45 5.08 -4.21 -11.40
CA ILE A 45 5.68 -4.49 -12.72
C ILE A 45 4.60 -4.83 -13.73
N GLU A 46 3.68 -5.72 -13.38
CA GLU A 46 2.67 -6.23 -14.32
C GLU A 46 1.40 -5.36 -14.36
N GLY A 47 1.21 -4.46 -13.39
CA GLY A 47 0.03 -3.59 -13.32
C GLY A 47 -1.25 -4.29 -12.86
N ASP A 48 -1.19 -5.51 -12.32
CA ASP A 48 -2.35 -6.21 -11.75
C ASP A 48 -2.72 -5.62 -10.37
N ILE A 49 -3.53 -4.57 -10.38
CA ILE A 49 -4.03 -3.91 -9.17
C ILE A 49 -5.09 -4.73 -8.42
N ASP A 50 -5.63 -5.78 -9.03
CA ASP A 50 -6.72 -6.59 -8.49
C ASP A 50 -6.17 -7.72 -7.59
N ASN A 51 -5.17 -8.45 -8.09
CA ASN A 51 -4.54 -9.57 -7.39
C ASN A 51 -3.13 -9.24 -6.88
N GLY A 52 -2.57 -8.08 -7.22
CA GLY A 52 -1.31 -7.61 -6.70
C GLY A 52 -1.42 -6.94 -5.32
N SER A 53 -0.28 -6.78 -4.67
CA SER A 53 -0.13 -6.08 -3.40
C SER A 53 0.13 -4.59 -3.66
N VAL A 54 -0.95 -3.82 -3.79
CA VAL A 54 -0.88 -2.36 -3.98
C VAL A 54 -0.62 -1.69 -2.62
N MET A 55 0.64 -1.72 -2.17
CA MET A 55 1.05 -1.17 -0.88
C MET A 55 0.98 0.36 -0.89
N ALA A 56 0.20 0.94 0.03
CA ALA A 56 0.07 2.40 0.16
C ALA A 56 -0.28 2.81 1.60
N GLY A 57 0.16 4.01 1.98
CA GLY A 57 -0.22 4.64 3.24
C GLY A 57 -1.66 5.18 3.23
N GLN A 58 -2.20 5.52 4.40
CA GLN A 58 -3.55 6.10 4.49
C GLN A 58 -3.67 7.47 3.80
N ILE A 59 -2.54 8.19 3.70
CA ILE A 59 -2.44 9.49 3.04
C ILE A 59 -2.68 9.43 1.52
N ALA A 60 -2.69 8.22 0.92
CA ALA A 60 -2.88 8.05 -0.51
C ALA A 60 -4.16 8.72 -1.05
N GLY A 61 -5.20 8.86 -0.22
CA GLY A 61 -6.42 9.57 -0.61
C GLY A 61 -6.28 11.09 -0.78
N LEU A 62 -5.17 11.69 -0.30
CA LEU A 62 -4.84 13.10 -0.53
C LEU A 62 -4.00 13.33 -1.78
N ILE A 63 -3.38 12.28 -2.32
CA ILE A 63 -2.57 12.38 -3.54
C ILE A 63 -3.50 12.40 -4.74
N ASN A 64 -3.53 13.54 -5.44
CA ASN A 64 -4.49 13.80 -6.53
C ASN A 64 -3.83 14.24 -7.84
N LYS A 65 -2.50 14.20 -7.91
CA LYS A 65 -1.71 14.62 -9.06
C LYS A 65 -0.46 13.75 -9.19
N GLU A 66 -0.01 13.58 -10.42
CA GLU A 66 1.28 12.98 -10.74
C GLU A 66 2.32 14.09 -10.83
N GLN A 67 3.48 13.86 -10.21
CA GLN A 67 4.54 14.86 -10.09
C GLN A 67 5.91 14.19 -10.20
N THR A 68 6.89 14.95 -10.64
CA THR A 68 8.29 14.57 -10.54
C THR A 68 8.74 14.59 -9.08
N CYS A 69 9.80 13.85 -8.76
CA CYS A 69 10.36 13.84 -7.41
C CYS A 69 10.74 15.25 -6.92
N SER A 70 11.25 16.11 -7.81
CA SER A 70 11.64 17.48 -7.44
C SER A 70 10.44 18.34 -7.09
N GLU A 71 9.33 18.23 -7.84
CA GLU A 71 8.11 18.99 -7.56
C GLU A 71 7.51 18.58 -6.21
N ILE A 72 7.45 17.28 -5.92
CA ILE A 72 6.94 16.77 -4.63
C ILE A 72 7.75 17.34 -3.47
N ILE A 73 9.08 17.31 -3.57
CA ILE A 73 9.97 17.80 -2.51
C ILE A 73 9.75 19.29 -2.29
N ASN A 74 9.83 20.10 -3.36
CA ASN A 74 9.68 21.55 -3.26
C ASN A 74 8.32 21.93 -2.67
N GLU A 75 7.24 21.32 -3.17
CA GLU A 75 5.88 21.57 -2.67
C GLU A 75 5.75 21.30 -1.18
N ILE A 76 6.26 20.17 -0.68
CA ILE A 76 6.21 19.83 0.75
C ILE A 76 6.91 20.90 1.61
N PHE A 77 8.08 21.38 1.17
CA PHE A 77 8.83 22.40 1.91
C PHE A 77 8.16 23.78 1.82
N ASP A 78 7.68 24.18 0.65
CA ASP A 78 7.01 25.46 0.44
C ASP A 78 5.71 25.56 1.25
N GLU A 79 4.90 24.49 1.27
CA GLU A 79 3.70 24.39 2.10
C GLU A 79 4.06 24.45 3.60
N ALA A 80 5.12 23.78 4.02
CA ALA A 80 5.59 23.81 5.41
C ALA A 80 6.08 25.21 5.83
N TYR A 81 6.87 25.90 5.00
CA TYR A 81 7.33 27.26 5.30
C TYR A 81 6.18 28.25 5.38
N THR A 82 5.23 28.14 4.47
CA THR A 82 3.99 28.93 4.49
C THR A 82 3.21 28.70 5.77
N LEU A 83 3.07 27.44 6.21
CA LEU A 83 2.32 27.07 7.41
C LEU A 83 3.02 27.51 8.71
N LEU A 84 4.35 27.45 8.75
CA LEU A 84 5.15 27.75 9.93
C LEU A 84 5.57 29.22 10.04
N ASP A 85 5.19 30.07 9.08
CA ASP A 85 5.66 31.46 8.94
C ASP A 85 7.21 31.55 8.98
N TYR A 86 7.85 30.56 8.36
CA TYR A 86 9.30 30.48 8.27
C TYR A 86 9.76 31.23 7.02
N LYS A 87 10.59 32.25 7.21
CA LYS A 87 11.12 33.10 6.12
C LYS A 87 12.30 32.47 5.40
#